data_AF-A0A158PGZ8-F1
#
_entry.id   AF-A0A158PGZ8-F1
#
_cell.length_a   1.000
_cell.length_b   1.000
_cell.length_c   1.000
_cell.angle_alpha   90.00
_cell.angle_beta   90.00
_cell.angle_gamma   90.00
#
_symmetry.space_group_name_H-M   'P 1'
#
loop_
_entity.id
_entity.type
_entity.pdbx_description
1 polymer ?
#
loop_
_entity_poly.entity_id
_entity_poly.type
_entity_poly.pdbx_seq_one_letter_code
_entity_poly.pdbx_strand_id
1 'polypeptide(L)'
;MTGLTMDAIMRRFQDVHSLSQEAIETISLWVMHYKDKRSIDLIVEAWLESFKIAKKDEQRIALFYIMNDVVQRAKNKHMDVLIPAFQPAVLSAVTMGKSSPCVKQVMNRCIDIFGERQVFTEASVNVMKNMLQNGDGDESFAELDSEEVYKKIELFERVSPFEIVGSIFDVDLVLSQISSFRHSMEEQKRRMLQLIETLELAKRNFSHQLKDVTVVEDAYQKYFQGIREVHTDLLVSPVFSKQWLFVFQIFFLKYMAVIFFRH
;
A
#
# COMPACT_ATOMS: atom_id res chain seq x y z
N MET A 1 -3.61 25.59 -15.94
CA MET A 1 -3.12 24.24 -15.60
C MET A 1 -4.33 23.34 -15.47
N THR A 2 -4.53 22.43 -16.43
CA THR A 2 -5.53 21.36 -16.29
C THR A 2 -5.12 20.50 -15.09
N GLY A 3 -5.97 20.44 -14.06
CA GLY A 3 -5.71 19.64 -12.88
C GLY A 3 -5.55 18.15 -13.25
N LEU A 4 -4.73 17.43 -12.48
CA LEU A 4 -4.60 16.00 -12.60
C LEU A 4 -5.97 15.35 -12.30
N THR A 5 -6.55 14.62 -13.25
CA THR A 5 -7.82 13.89 -13.07
C THR A 5 -7.59 12.38 -13.15
N MET A 6 -8.43 11.61 -12.46
CA MET A 6 -8.38 10.14 -12.46
C MET A 6 -8.34 9.57 -13.88
N ASP A 7 -9.28 9.99 -14.75
CA ASP A 7 -9.35 9.52 -16.14
C ASP A 7 -8.08 9.82 -16.95
N ALA A 8 -7.46 10.99 -16.73
CA ALA A 8 -6.25 11.38 -17.46
C ALA A 8 -5.05 10.52 -17.04
N ILE A 9 -4.95 10.18 -15.76
CA ILE A 9 -3.90 9.30 -15.25
C ILE A 9 -4.13 7.86 -15.73
N MET A 10 -5.37 7.36 -15.65
CA MET A 10 -5.73 6.01 -16.08
C MET A 10 -5.45 5.81 -17.57
N ARG A 11 -5.84 6.76 -18.43
CA ARG A 11 -5.50 6.70 -19.86
C ARG A 11 -4.00 6.58 -20.07
N ARG A 12 -3.21 7.39 -19.35
CA ARG A 12 -1.75 7.35 -19.45
C ARG A 12 -1.15 5.99 -19.06
N PHE A 13 -1.69 5.34 -18.03
CA PHE A 13 -1.29 3.98 -17.65
C PHE A 13 -1.76 2.93 -18.65
N GLN A 14 -2.93 3.12 -19.26
CA GLN A 14 -3.51 2.18 -20.22
C GLN A 14 -2.84 2.22 -21.59
N ASP A 15 -2.36 3.39 -22.04
CA ASP A 15 -1.64 3.57 -23.31
C ASP A 15 -0.30 2.81 -23.34
N VAL A 16 0.15 2.27 -22.21
CA VAL A 16 1.34 1.42 -22.13
C VAL A 16 1.02 0.02 -22.62
N HIS A 17 1.41 -0.23 -23.87
CA HIS A 17 1.26 -1.55 -24.48
C HIS A 17 2.58 -2.28 -24.70
N SER A 18 3.72 -1.61 -24.48
CA SER A 18 5.05 -2.19 -24.68
C SER A 18 5.80 -2.38 -23.37
N LEU A 19 6.51 -3.51 -23.23
CA LEU A 19 7.45 -3.79 -22.15
C LEU A 19 8.83 -3.12 -22.37
N SER A 20 8.89 -2.04 -23.15
CA SER A 20 10.14 -1.35 -23.44
C SER A 20 10.62 -0.56 -22.21
N GLN A 21 11.93 -0.60 -21.98
CA GLN A 21 12.55 0.11 -20.85
C GLN A 21 12.26 1.62 -20.91
N GLU A 22 12.28 2.21 -22.11
CA GLU A 22 12.01 3.63 -22.33
C GLU A 22 10.58 4.02 -21.94
N ALA A 23 9.57 3.22 -22.30
CA ALA A 23 8.18 3.48 -21.94
C ALA A 23 7.96 3.41 -20.42
N ILE A 24 8.55 2.38 -19.78
CA ILE A 24 8.49 2.18 -18.33
C ILE A 24 9.13 3.37 -17.61
N GLU A 25 10.33 3.78 -18.02
CA GLU A 25 11.05 4.89 -17.41
C GLU A 25 10.32 6.24 -17.61
N THR A 26 9.80 6.48 -18.81
CA THR A 26 9.07 7.73 -19.13
C THR A 26 7.89 7.94 -18.19
N ILE A 27 7.13 6.90 -17.89
CA ILE A 27 5.97 6.99 -17.01
C ILE A 27 6.40 7.04 -15.55
N SER A 28 7.40 6.27 -15.17
CA SER A 28 7.92 6.28 -13.81
C SER A 28 8.46 7.66 -13.44
N LEU A 29 9.21 8.31 -14.34
CA LEU A 29 9.69 9.69 -14.14
C LEU A 29 8.54 10.70 -14.05
N TRP A 30 7.47 10.50 -14.81
CA TRP A 30 6.28 11.34 -14.71
C TRP A 30 5.58 11.18 -13.36
N VAL A 31 5.40 9.94 -12.87
CA VAL A 31 4.85 9.69 -11.52
C VAL A 31 5.72 10.37 -10.46
N MET A 32 7.05 10.24 -10.57
CA MET A 32 8.03 10.84 -9.66
C MET A 32 8.05 12.38 -9.67
N HIS A 33 7.41 13.04 -10.63
CA HIS A 33 7.32 14.51 -10.68
C HIS A 33 6.36 15.06 -9.61
N TYR A 34 5.35 14.29 -9.21
CA TYR A 34 4.37 14.70 -8.22
C TYR A 34 4.90 14.49 -6.80
N LYS A 35 4.75 15.51 -5.97
CA LYS A 35 5.26 15.53 -4.59
C LYS A 35 4.18 15.71 -3.53
N ASP A 36 3.03 16.28 -3.91
CA ASP A 36 1.92 16.45 -2.99
C ASP A 36 1.16 15.14 -2.80
N LYS A 37 0.76 14.88 -1.57
CA LYS A 37 0.10 13.64 -1.17
C LYS A 37 -1.17 13.36 -1.98
N ARG A 38 -1.97 14.40 -2.26
CA ARG A 38 -3.24 14.25 -3.01
C ARG A 38 -3.01 13.71 -4.43
N SER A 39 -2.03 14.26 -5.15
CA SER A 39 -1.69 13.77 -6.49
C SER A 39 -1.10 12.37 -6.44
N ILE A 40 -0.26 12.07 -5.45
CA ILE A 40 0.31 10.73 -5.25
C ILE A 40 -0.81 9.71 -5.00
N ASP A 41 -1.71 9.98 -4.07
CA ASP A 41 -2.84 9.09 -3.74
C ASP A 41 -3.70 8.82 -4.98
N LEU A 42 -4.01 9.87 -5.75
CA LEU A 42 -4.78 9.76 -7.00
C LEU A 42 -4.04 8.94 -8.07
N ILE A 43 -2.72 9.05 -8.17
CA ILE A 43 -1.91 8.26 -9.12
C ILE A 43 -1.87 6.79 -8.71
N VAL A 44 -1.72 6.50 -7.42
CA VAL A 44 -1.72 5.12 -6.90
C VAL A 44 -3.07 4.47 -7.12
N GLU A 45 -4.16 5.19 -6.87
CA GLU A 45 -5.52 4.73 -7.14
C GLU A 45 -5.72 4.44 -8.64
N ALA A 46 -5.34 5.37 -9.51
CA ALA A 46 -5.42 5.20 -10.97
C ALA A 46 -4.58 4.02 -11.48
N TRP A 47 -3.39 3.81 -10.91
CA TRP A 47 -2.54 2.66 -11.24
C TRP A 47 -3.22 1.34 -10.87
N LEU A 48 -3.79 1.26 -9.66
CA LEU A 48 -4.47 0.06 -9.19
C LEU A 48 -5.71 -0.23 -10.03
N GLU A 49 -6.55 0.76 -10.29
CA GLU A 49 -7.72 0.60 -11.16
C GLU A 49 -7.32 0.17 -12.57
N SER A 50 -6.26 0.74 -13.12
CA SER A 50 -5.71 0.32 -14.42
C SER A 50 -5.24 -1.14 -14.40
N PHE A 51 -4.63 -1.59 -13.30
CA PHE A 51 -4.22 -2.98 -13.13
C PHE A 51 -5.41 -3.94 -13.02
N LYS A 52 -6.47 -3.54 -12.30
CA LYS A 52 -7.72 -4.32 -12.14
C LYS A 52 -8.39 -4.57 -13.49
N ILE A 53 -8.57 -3.51 -14.29
CA ILE A 53 -9.31 -3.59 -15.56
C ILE A 53 -8.44 -4.09 -16.73
N ALA A 54 -7.12 -4.19 -16.57
CA ALA A 54 -6.22 -4.72 -17.58
C ALA A 54 -6.61 -6.16 -17.95
N LYS A 55 -7.01 -6.36 -19.21
CA LYS A 55 -7.48 -7.64 -19.74
C LYS A 55 -6.36 -8.59 -20.14
N LYS A 56 -5.17 -8.04 -20.41
CA LYS A 56 -4.01 -8.76 -20.94
C LYS A 56 -2.92 -8.85 -19.88
N ASP A 57 -2.29 -10.01 -19.78
CA ASP A 57 -1.19 -10.24 -18.84
C ASP A 57 0.00 -9.33 -19.14
N GLU A 58 0.30 -9.04 -20.42
CA GLU A 58 1.39 -8.15 -20.81
C GLU A 58 1.18 -6.73 -20.24
N GLN A 59 -0.07 -6.26 -20.20
CA GLN A 59 -0.40 -4.96 -19.64
C GLN A 59 -0.25 -4.95 -18.12
N ARG A 60 -0.71 -6.01 -17.43
CA ARG A 60 -0.50 -6.16 -15.98
C ARG A 60 0.98 -6.20 -15.63
N ILE A 61 1.78 -6.92 -16.41
CA ILE A 61 3.23 -6.99 -16.26
C ILE A 61 3.87 -5.61 -16.47
N ALA A 62 3.50 -4.88 -17.52
CA ALA A 62 4.01 -3.54 -17.78
C ALA A 62 3.69 -2.56 -16.64
N LEU A 63 2.44 -2.58 -16.13
CA LEU A 63 2.02 -1.78 -14.99
C LEU A 63 2.82 -2.14 -13.72
N PHE A 64 3.07 -3.42 -13.49
CA PHE A 64 3.87 -3.87 -12.35
C PHE A 64 5.33 -3.41 -12.47
N TYR A 65 5.91 -3.42 -13.67
CA TYR A 65 7.26 -2.88 -13.91
C TYR A 65 7.34 -1.37 -13.71
N ILE A 66 6.32 -0.61 -14.11
CA ILE A 66 6.25 0.83 -13.85
C ILE A 66 6.24 1.09 -12.35
N MET A 67 5.35 0.45 -11.60
CA MET A 67 5.32 0.59 -10.14
C MET A 67 6.67 0.21 -9.52
N ASN A 68 7.25 -0.91 -9.96
CA ASN A 68 8.55 -1.38 -9.49
C ASN A 68 9.66 -0.34 -9.71
N ASP A 69 9.74 0.28 -10.89
CA ASP A 69 10.71 1.34 -11.19
C ASP A 69 10.44 2.60 -10.34
N VAL A 70 9.16 2.99 -10.14
CA VAL A 70 8.77 4.09 -9.26
C VAL A 70 9.25 3.88 -7.82
N VAL A 71 8.93 2.74 -7.19
CA VAL A 71 9.28 2.52 -5.77
C VAL A 71 10.79 2.39 -5.56
N GLN A 72 11.51 1.82 -6.52
CA GLN A 72 12.97 1.74 -6.47
C GLN A 72 13.62 3.12 -6.65
N ARG A 73 13.14 3.94 -7.59
CA ARG A 73 13.63 5.32 -7.76
C ARG A 73 13.27 6.19 -6.57
N ALA A 74 12.09 6.02 -5.99
CA ALA A 74 11.68 6.70 -4.77
C ALA A 74 12.62 6.37 -3.61
N LYS A 75 13.00 5.10 -3.44
CA LYS A 75 14.00 4.66 -2.44
C LYS A 75 15.34 5.35 -2.65
N ASN A 76 15.84 5.35 -3.90
CA ASN A 76 17.15 5.95 -4.23
C ASN A 76 17.16 7.49 -4.07
N LYS A 77 16.01 8.14 -4.27
CA LYS A 77 15.87 9.60 -4.13
C LYS A 77 15.36 10.05 -2.75
N HIS A 78 15.20 9.12 -1.81
CA HIS A 78 14.66 9.40 -0.47
C HIS A 78 13.28 10.09 -0.52
N MET A 79 12.40 9.64 -1.42
CA MET A 79 11.01 10.10 -1.50
C MET A 79 10.13 9.23 -0.61
N ASP A 80 10.18 9.50 0.70
CA ASP A 80 9.59 8.67 1.75
C ASP A 80 8.05 8.58 1.69
N VAL A 81 7.38 9.42 0.90
CA VAL A 81 5.91 9.43 0.75
C VAL A 81 5.42 8.40 -0.29
N LEU A 82 6.21 8.10 -1.32
CA LEU A 82 5.76 7.26 -2.44
C LEU A 82 5.66 5.78 -2.05
N ILE A 83 6.68 5.25 -1.35
CA ILE A 83 6.73 3.82 -1.01
C ILE A 83 5.54 3.43 -0.10
N PRO A 84 5.24 4.14 1.00
CA PRO A 84 4.07 3.82 1.83
C PRO A 84 2.74 3.99 1.09
N ALA A 85 2.65 4.95 0.15
CA ALA A 85 1.44 5.15 -0.65
C ALA A 85 1.18 3.97 -1.59
N PHE A 86 2.22 3.44 -2.25
CA PHE A 86 2.07 2.29 -3.15
C PHE A 86 1.85 0.96 -2.43
N GLN A 87 2.32 0.80 -1.18
CA GLN A 87 2.31 -0.49 -0.48
C GLN A 87 0.92 -1.18 -0.45
N PRO A 88 -0.19 -0.52 -0.08
CA PRO A 88 -1.51 -1.16 -0.10
C PRO A 88 -1.95 -1.58 -1.50
N ALA A 89 -1.65 -0.76 -2.51
CA ALA A 89 -2.00 -1.07 -3.90
C ALA A 89 -1.20 -2.26 -4.45
N VAL A 90 0.08 -2.37 -4.07
CA VAL A 90 0.93 -3.52 -4.44
C VAL A 90 0.39 -4.82 -3.84
N LEU A 91 -0.02 -4.80 -2.57
CA LEU A 91 -0.63 -5.97 -1.92
C LEU A 91 -1.89 -6.44 -2.65
N SER A 92 -2.78 -5.50 -3.00
CA SER A 92 -3.98 -5.81 -3.80
C SER A 92 -3.62 -6.38 -5.17
N ALA A 93 -2.66 -5.79 -5.87
CA ALA A 93 -2.21 -6.28 -7.17
C ALA A 93 -1.61 -7.70 -7.10
N VAL A 94 -0.84 -7.99 -6.05
CA VAL A 94 -0.26 -9.33 -5.80
C VAL A 94 -1.35 -10.39 -5.60
N THR A 95 -2.42 -10.08 -4.85
CA THR A 95 -3.58 -10.97 -4.70
C THR A 95 -4.24 -11.28 -6.04
N MET A 96 -4.39 -10.28 -6.91
CA MET A 96 -5.08 -10.43 -8.20
C MET A 96 -4.21 -11.09 -9.27
N GLY A 97 -2.91 -10.81 -9.27
CA GLY A 97 -1.96 -11.30 -10.28
C GLY A 97 -1.56 -12.76 -10.10
N LYS A 98 -1.78 -13.35 -8.91
CA LYS A 98 -1.40 -14.73 -8.62
C LYS A 98 -2.10 -15.78 -9.50
N SER A 99 -3.25 -15.45 -10.09
CA SER A 99 -4.04 -16.34 -10.96
C SER A 99 -3.41 -16.57 -12.33
N SER A 100 -2.55 -15.65 -12.81
CA SER A 100 -1.80 -15.84 -14.05
C SER A 100 -0.38 -16.30 -13.74
N PRO A 101 0.08 -17.46 -14.26
CA PRO A 101 1.45 -17.93 -14.05
C PRO A 101 2.52 -16.94 -14.52
N CYS A 102 2.29 -16.27 -15.65
CA CYS A 102 3.24 -15.31 -16.22
C CYS A 102 3.37 -14.06 -15.33
N VAL A 103 2.23 -13.49 -14.90
CA VAL A 103 2.20 -12.34 -14.00
C VAL A 103 2.82 -12.69 -12.64
N LYS A 104 2.45 -13.85 -12.09
CA LYS A 104 2.99 -14.38 -10.83
C LYS A 104 4.51 -14.53 -10.86
N GLN A 105 5.08 -15.03 -11.95
CA GLN A 105 6.53 -15.18 -12.10
C GLN A 105 7.24 -13.82 -12.05
N VAL A 106 6.69 -12.81 -12.74
CA VAL A 106 7.22 -11.43 -12.71
C VAL A 106 7.11 -10.84 -11.30
N MET A 107 5.96 -10.98 -10.65
CA MET A 107 5.75 -10.48 -9.29
C MET A 107 6.75 -11.09 -8.30
N ASN A 108 6.97 -12.41 -8.34
CA ASN A 108 7.97 -13.07 -7.49
C ASN A 108 9.35 -12.42 -7.65
N ARG A 109 9.82 -12.28 -8.90
CA ARG A 109 11.12 -11.67 -9.18
C ARG A 109 11.22 -10.24 -8.65
N CYS A 110 10.18 -9.42 -8.83
CA CYS A 110 10.16 -8.05 -8.32
C CYS A 110 10.12 -8.00 -6.79
N ILE A 111 9.38 -8.90 -6.14
CA ILE A 111 9.30 -9.00 -4.67
C ILE A 111 10.65 -9.43 -4.06
N ASP A 112 11.37 -10.34 -4.72
CA ASP A 112 12.75 -10.67 -4.31
C ASP A 112 13.65 -9.45 -4.35
N ILE A 113 13.59 -8.66 -5.43
CA ILE A 113 14.34 -7.40 -5.57
C ILE A 113 13.94 -6.38 -4.49
N PHE A 114 12.65 -6.31 -4.11
CA PHE A 114 12.21 -5.43 -3.04
C PHE A 114 12.87 -5.75 -1.69
N GLY A 115 13.05 -7.04 -1.39
CA GLY A 115 13.76 -7.49 -0.20
C GLY A 115 15.25 -7.19 -0.29
N GLU A 116 15.91 -7.59 -1.38
CA GLU A 116 17.35 -7.37 -1.60
C GLU A 116 17.75 -5.89 -1.49
N ARG A 117 16.91 -5.00 -2.02
CA ARG A 117 17.16 -3.55 -2.05
C ARG A 117 16.53 -2.77 -0.89
N GLN A 118 15.89 -3.47 0.05
CA GLN A 118 15.18 -2.86 1.19
C GLN A 118 14.22 -1.73 0.77
N VAL A 119 13.50 -1.96 -0.34
CA VAL A 119 12.45 -1.03 -0.83
C VAL A 119 11.26 -1.09 0.12
N PHE A 120 10.86 -2.30 0.49
CA PHE A 120 9.87 -2.56 1.53
C PHE A 120 10.52 -3.27 2.72
N THR A 121 9.84 -3.27 3.86
CA THR A 121 10.29 -4.00 5.05
C THR A 121 10.28 -5.52 4.80
N GLU A 122 11.12 -6.27 5.52
CA GLU A 122 11.11 -7.74 5.46
C GLU A 122 9.72 -8.32 5.77
N ALA A 123 9.00 -7.74 6.73
CA ALA A 123 7.64 -8.14 7.06
C ALA A 123 6.70 -7.99 5.85
N SER A 124 6.73 -6.85 5.17
CA SER A 124 5.93 -6.61 3.97
C SER A 124 6.30 -7.56 2.82
N VAL A 125 7.59 -7.83 2.62
CA VAL A 125 8.08 -8.76 1.60
C VAL A 125 7.60 -10.19 1.88
N ASN A 126 7.68 -10.64 3.13
CA ASN A 126 7.21 -11.97 3.53
C ASN A 126 5.70 -12.12 3.34
N VAL A 127 4.92 -11.08 3.66
CA VAL A 127 3.47 -11.06 3.39
C VAL A 127 3.22 -11.24 1.88
N MET A 128 3.88 -10.46 1.02
CA MET A 128 3.72 -10.56 -0.43
C MET A 128 4.10 -11.95 -0.97
N LYS A 129 5.19 -12.55 -0.46
CA LYS A 129 5.62 -13.91 -0.84
C LYS A 129 4.58 -14.96 -0.46
N ASN A 130 4.05 -14.90 0.76
CA ASN A 130 3.02 -15.83 1.23
C ASN A 130 1.75 -15.72 0.38
N MET A 131 1.34 -14.49 0.00
CA MET A 131 0.18 -14.26 -0.86
C MET A 131 0.34 -14.89 -2.25
N LEU A 132 1.56 -14.95 -2.80
CA LEU A 132 1.85 -15.64 -4.06
C LEU A 132 1.94 -17.16 -3.90
N GLN A 133 2.39 -17.66 -2.76
CA GLN A 133 2.60 -19.09 -2.52
C GLN A 133 1.34 -19.86 -2.13
N ASN A 134 0.38 -19.23 -1.45
CA ASN A 134 -0.87 -19.84 -0.98
C ASN A 134 -1.89 -20.09 -2.11
N GLY A 135 -1.45 -20.67 -3.22
CA GLY A 135 -2.24 -20.97 -4.41
C GLY A 135 -2.92 -22.34 -4.43
N ASP A 136 -2.85 -23.15 -3.37
CA ASP A 136 -3.45 -24.50 -3.30
C ASP A 136 -4.10 -24.81 -1.93
N GLY A 137 -4.96 -23.91 -1.43
CA GLY A 137 -5.92 -24.29 -0.38
C GLY A 137 -6.03 -23.40 0.85
N ASP A 138 -6.03 -22.08 0.69
CA ASP A 138 -6.76 -21.25 1.66
C ASP A 138 -7.24 -19.96 1.00
N GLU A 139 -8.47 -19.98 0.51
CA GLU A 139 -9.25 -18.78 0.20
C GLU A 139 -9.64 -18.08 1.53
N SER A 140 -8.67 -17.61 2.30
CA SER A 140 -8.92 -16.82 3.51
C SER A 140 -8.90 -15.31 3.25
N PHE A 141 -8.84 -14.88 1.99
CA PHE A 141 -9.22 -13.52 1.61
C PHE A 141 -10.32 -13.61 0.56
N ALA A 142 -11.48 -14.08 1.00
CA ALA A 142 -12.72 -13.93 0.25
C ALA A 142 -12.95 -12.43 0.03
N GLU A 143 -12.65 -11.95 -1.17
CA GLU A 143 -13.36 -10.81 -1.72
C GLU A 143 -14.84 -11.21 -1.66
N LEU A 144 -15.60 -10.60 -0.74
CA LEU A 144 -17.02 -10.84 -0.62
C LEU A 144 -17.64 -10.35 -1.93
N ASP A 145 -17.93 -11.27 -2.85
CA ASP A 145 -18.73 -10.97 -4.03
C ASP A 145 -20.15 -10.64 -3.56
N SER A 146 -20.33 -9.36 -3.21
CA SER A 146 -21.59 -8.82 -2.72
C SER A 146 -22.70 -9.07 -3.75
N GLU A 147 -22.37 -9.08 -5.04
CA GLU A 147 -23.31 -9.38 -6.12
C GLU A 147 -23.79 -10.84 -6.09
N GLU A 148 -22.93 -11.82 -5.80
CA GLU A 148 -23.35 -13.22 -5.67
C GLU A 148 -24.19 -13.45 -4.40
N VAL A 149 -23.86 -12.75 -3.30
CA VAL A 149 -24.66 -12.78 -2.07
C VAL A 149 -26.04 -12.17 -2.31
N TYR A 150 -26.12 -11.01 -2.96
CA TYR A 150 -27.39 -10.37 -3.32
C TYR A 150 -28.22 -11.25 -4.26
N LYS A 151 -27.61 -11.84 -5.29
CA LYS A 151 -28.30 -12.76 -6.21
C LYS A 151 -28.85 -14.01 -5.51
N LYS A 152 -28.12 -14.58 -4.55
CA LYS A 152 -28.58 -15.77 -3.81
C LYS A 152 -29.70 -15.44 -2.82
N ILE A 153 -29.67 -14.26 -2.20
CA ILE A 153 -30.75 -13.76 -1.36
C ILE A 153 -32.00 -13.49 -2.21
N GLU A 154 -31.84 -12.87 -3.38
CA GLU A 154 -32.94 -12.57 -4.31
C GLU A 154 -33.53 -13.85 -4.92
N LEU A 155 -32.69 -14.87 -5.20
CA LEU A 155 -33.15 -16.19 -5.62
C LEU A 155 -33.99 -16.88 -4.53
N PHE A 156 -33.58 -16.73 -3.27
CA PHE A 156 -34.29 -17.28 -2.12
C PHE A 156 -35.62 -16.56 -1.85
N GLU A 157 -35.68 -15.24 -2.02
CA GLU A 157 -36.93 -14.46 -1.93
C GLU A 157 -37.91 -14.78 -3.06
N ARG A 158 -37.43 -15.14 -4.26
CA ARG A 158 -38.29 -15.50 -5.40
C ARG A 158 -38.91 -16.89 -5.30
N VAL A 159 -38.43 -17.77 -4.42
CA VAL A 159 -39.09 -19.05 -4.11
C VAL A 159 -40.16 -18.78 -3.04
N SER A 160 -41.26 -18.14 -3.45
CA SER A 160 -42.42 -18.03 -2.57
C SER A 160 -42.96 -19.45 -2.29
N PRO A 161 -43.24 -19.81 -1.02
CA PRO A 161 -43.82 -21.11 -0.66
C PRO A 161 -45.22 -21.42 -1.23
N PHE A 162 -45.77 -20.56 -2.10
CA PHE A 162 -47.18 -20.60 -2.50
C PHE A 162 -47.45 -21.23 -3.88
N GLU A 163 -46.43 -21.49 -4.71
CA GLU A 163 -46.60 -22.21 -5.98
C GLU A 163 -46.22 -23.71 -5.91
N ILE A 164 -45.67 -24.18 -4.78
CA ILE A 164 -45.37 -25.61 -4.55
C ILE A 164 -46.57 -26.29 -3.88
N VAL A 165 -47.76 -26.17 -4.49
CA VAL A 165 -48.93 -27.01 -4.15
C VAL A 165 -49.25 -27.97 -5.31
N GLY A 166 -48.46 -27.95 -6.39
CA GLY A 166 -48.71 -28.75 -7.59
C GLY A 166 -48.08 -30.14 -7.64
N SER A 167 -47.08 -30.47 -6.82
CA SER A 167 -46.52 -31.83 -6.86
C SER A 167 -45.76 -32.16 -5.59
N ILE A 168 -46.13 -33.29 -5.02
CA ILE A 168 -45.42 -34.04 -3.99
C ILE A 168 -43.98 -34.23 -4.48
N PHE A 169 -43.04 -33.37 -4.08
CA PHE A 169 -41.62 -33.59 -4.26
C PHE A 169 -40.94 -33.54 -2.89
N ASP A 170 -40.20 -34.61 -2.62
CA ASP A 170 -39.55 -35.03 -1.39
C ASP A 170 -39.20 -33.92 -0.38
N VAL A 171 -39.82 -34.02 0.80
CA VAL A 171 -39.42 -33.28 2.00
C VAL A 171 -37.93 -33.46 2.28
N ASP A 172 -37.37 -34.64 1.96
CA ASP A 172 -35.94 -34.95 2.10
C ASP A 172 -35.05 -34.12 1.17
N LEU A 173 -35.52 -33.81 -0.05
CA LEU A 173 -34.78 -32.96 -0.99
C LEU A 173 -34.72 -31.51 -0.49
N VAL A 174 -35.85 -31.01 0.00
CA VAL A 174 -35.94 -29.66 0.59
C VAL A 174 -35.08 -29.56 1.86
N LEU A 175 -35.12 -30.56 2.73
CA LEU A 175 -34.28 -30.64 3.93
C LEU A 175 -32.78 -30.68 3.57
N SER A 176 -32.41 -31.44 2.54
CA SER A 176 -31.03 -31.51 2.05
C SER A 176 -30.54 -30.15 1.54
N GLN A 177 -31.37 -29.43 0.77
CA GLN A 177 -31.04 -28.10 0.28
C GLN A 177 -30.87 -27.10 1.43
N ILE A 178 -31.79 -27.08 2.40
CA ILE A 178 -31.70 -26.21 3.59
C ILE A 178 -30.45 -26.53 4.41
N SER A 179 -30.11 -27.81 4.59
CA SER A 179 -28.91 -28.22 5.33
C SER A 179 -27.63 -27.75 4.64
N SER A 180 -27.54 -27.88 3.31
CA SER A 180 -26.40 -27.41 2.53
C SER A 180 -26.25 -25.89 2.57
N PHE A 181 -27.36 -25.16 2.51
CA PHE A 181 -27.37 -23.70 2.63
C PHE A 181 -26.94 -23.25 4.02
N ARG A 182 -27.44 -23.90 5.08
CA ARG A 182 -27.02 -23.64 6.46
C ARG A 182 -25.52 -23.86 6.65
N HIS A 183 -24.97 -24.94 6.09
CA HIS A 183 -23.55 -25.22 6.19
C HIS A 183 -22.70 -24.15 5.48
N SER A 184 -23.11 -23.73 4.28
CA SER A 184 -22.48 -22.65 3.54
C SER A 184 -22.51 -21.33 4.34
N MET A 185 -23.66 -20.99 4.93
CA MET A 185 -23.81 -19.80 5.79
C MET A 185 -22.95 -19.86 7.05
N GLU A 186 -22.83 -21.03 7.69
CA GLU A 186 -21.94 -21.23 8.83
C GLU A 186 -20.47 -21.06 8.46
N GLU A 187 -20.09 -21.49 7.27
CA GLU A 187 -18.73 -21.30 6.77
C GLU A 187 -18.43 -19.84 6.47
N GLN A 188 -19.37 -19.12 5.84
CA GLN A 188 -19.24 -17.67 5.65
C GLN A 188 -19.13 -16.93 6.98
N LYS A 189 -19.93 -17.30 7.98
CA LYS A 189 -19.82 -16.73 9.34
C LYS A 189 -18.43 -16.97 9.95
N ARG A 190 -17.84 -18.17 9.79
CA ARG A 190 -16.48 -18.45 10.27
C ARG A 190 -15.45 -17.56 9.59
N ARG A 191 -15.53 -17.40 8.27
CA ARG A 191 -14.63 -16.51 7.50
C ARG A 191 -14.74 -15.06 7.97
N MET A 192 -15.97 -14.57 8.20
CA MET A 192 -16.19 -13.20 8.69
C MET A 192 -15.57 -12.97 10.08
N LEU A 193 -15.67 -13.95 10.99
CA LEU A 193 -15.06 -13.86 12.32
C LEU A 193 -13.53 -13.83 12.25
N GLN A 194 -12.92 -14.63 11.39
CA GLN A 194 -11.46 -14.60 11.17
C GLN A 194 -10.99 -13.26 10.58
N LEU A 195 -11.76 -12.66 9.68
CA LEU A 195 -11.47 -11.35 9.12
C LEU A 195 -11.52 -10.26 10.21
N ILE A 196 -12.51 -10.31 11.10
CA ILE A 196 -12.60 -9.38 12.24
C ILE A 196 -11.38 -9.53 13.15
N GLU A 197 -10.99 -10.76 13.49
CA GLU A 197 -9.83 -11.02 14.36
C GLU A 197 -8.53 -10.50 13.76
N THR A 198 -8.30 -10.75 12.46
CA THR A 198 -7.11 -10.25 11.75
C THR A 198 -7.10 -8.71 11.67
N LEU A 199 -8.26 -8.09 11.43
CA LEU A 199 -8.41 -6.64 11.39
C LEU A 199 -8.17 -6.00 12.77
N GLU A 200 -8.65 -6.63 13.84
CA GLU A 200 -8.37 -6.21 15.22
C GLU A 200 -6.89 -6.31 15.56
N LEU A 201 -6.20 -7.39 15.15
CA LEU A 201 -4.77 -7.54 15.35
C LEU A 201 -3.98 -6.46 14.59
N ALA A 202 -4.33 -6.21 13.33
CA ALA A 202 -3.73 -5.15 12.53
C ALA A 202 -3.93 -3.78 13.20
N LYS A 203 -5.15 -3.48 13.66
CA LYS A 203 -5.48 -2.24 14.38
C LYS A 203 -4.62 -2.09 15.65
N ARG A 204 -4.44 -3.16 16.43
CA ARG A 204 -3.57 -3.14 17.63
C ARG A 204 -2.13 -2.81 17.25
N ASN A 205 -1.59 -3.44 16.20
CA ASN A 205 -0.22 -3.21 15.74
C ASN A 205 -0.01 -1.77 15.25
N PHE A 206 -0.91 -1.24 14.41
CA PHE A 206 -0.83 0.15 13.95
C PHE A 206 -0.98 1.16 15.10
N SER A 207 -1.84 0.87 16.08
CA SER A 207 -1.97 1.71 17.26
C SER A 207 -0.69 1.74 18.10
N HIS A 208 0.01 0.61 18.22
CA HIS A 208 1.30 0.56 18.91
C HIS A 208 2.37 1.36 18.17
N GLN A 209 2.50 1.16 16.85
CA GLN A 209 3.42 1.92 16.02
C GLN A 209 3.15 3.42 16.09
N LEU A 210 1.89 3.84 16.09
CA LEU A 210 1.52 5.25 16.24
C LEU A 210 1.97 5.81 17.60
N LYS A 211 1.82 5.06 18.69
CA LYS A 211 2.31 5.48 20.02
C LYS A 211 3.83 5.68 20.01
N ASP A 212 4.58 4.75 19.41
CA ASP A 212 6.04 4.85 19.33
C ASP A 212 6.45 6.12 18.56
N VAL A 213 5.77 6.42 17.44
CA VAL A 213 5.98 7.65 16.67
C VAL A 213 5.66 8.89 17.50
N THR A 214 4.55 8.90 18.24
CA THR A 214 4.15 10.03 19.09
C THR A 214 5.15 10.30 20.22
N VAL A 215 5.72 9.26 20.84
CA VAL A 215 6.76 9.41 21.87
C VAL A 215 8.01 10.06 21.30
N VAL A 216 8.43 9.63 20.11
CA VAL A 216 9.59 10.22 19.41
C VAL A 216 9.30 11.68 19.05
N GLU A 217 8.11 11.97 18.50
CA GLU A 217 7.70 13.33 18.16
C GLU A 217 7.73 14.26 19.38
N ASP A 218 7.17 13.85 20.52
CA ASP A 218 7.19 14.61 21.77
C ASP A 218 8.61 14.86 22.29
N ALA A 219 9.51 13.87 22.17
CA ALA A 219 10.91 14.03 22.52
C ALA A 219 11.61 15.09 21.65
N TYR A 220 11.37 15.08 20.34
CA TYR A 220 11.92 16.09 19.42
C TYR A 220 11.36 17.49 19.67
N GLN A 221 10.06 17.61 19.97
CA GLN A 221 9.43 18.89 20.32
C GLN A 221 10.04 19.48 21.60
N LYS A 222 10.21 18.66 22.65
CA LYS A 222 10.87 19.08 23.90
C LYS A 222 12.32 19.49 23.68
N TYR A 223 13.05 18.74 22.86
CA TYR A 223 14.43 19.09 22.50
C TYR A 223 14.50 20.44 21.79
N PHE A 224 13.63 20.67 20.80
CA PHE A 224 13.56 21.94 20.08
C PHE A 224 13.18 23.11 20.98
N GLN A 225 12.22 22.90 21.89
CA GLN A 225 11.82 23.89 22.89
C GLN A 225 13.00 24.26 23.80
N GLY A 226 13.77 23.27 24.26
CA GLY A 226 14.99 23.50 25.05
C GLY A 226 16.05 24.31 24.30
N ILE A 227 16.27 24.03 23.00
CA ILE A 227 17.16 24.86 22.16
C ILE A 227 16.66 26.31 22.11
N ARG A 228 15.35 26.51 21.94
CA ARG A 228 14.74 27.84 21.82
C ARG A 228 14.87 28.65 23.11
N GLU A 229 14.73 28.02 24.26
CA GLU A 229 14.93 28.63 25.58
C GLU A 229 16.38 29.05 25.76
N VAL A 230 17.33 28.13 25.52
CA VAL A 230 18.77 28.45 25.58
C VAL A 230 19.15 29.57 24.60
N HIS A 231 18.61 29.55 23.39
CA HIS A 231 18.82 30.62 22.41
C HIS A 231 18.27 31.97 22.89
N THR A 232 17.11 31.96 23.56
CA THR A 232 16.50 33.18 24.12
C THR A 232 17.34 33.73 25.28
N ASP A 233 17.81 32.86 26.18
CA ASP A 233 18.68 33.24 27.30
C ASP A 233 20.03 33.81 26.82
N LEU A 234 20.59 33.23 25.76
CA LEU A 234 21.81 33.72 25.11
C LEU A 234 21.63 35.11 24.47
N LEU A 235 20.43 35.43 23.97
CA LEU A 235 20.13 36.76 23.40
C LEU A 235 19.91 37.82 24.49
N VAL A 236 19.40 37.44 25.66
CA VAL A 236 19.10 38.38 26.76
C VAL A 236 20.33 38.67 27.63
N SER A 237 21.35 37.79 27.62
CA SER A 237 22.54 37.95 28.46
C SER A 237 23.67 38.77 27.80
N PRO A 238 23.97 40.00 28.30
CA PRO A 238 25.00 40.87 27.72
C PRO A 238 26.45 40.36 27.90
N VAL A 239 26.67 39.39 28.78
CA VAL A 239 27.99 38.76 29.02
C VAL A 239 28.24 37.60 28.06
N PHE A 240 27.19 36.87 27.68
CA PHE A 240 27.31 35.68 26.83
C PHE A 240 27.46 35.99 25.34
N SER A 241 26.90 37.10 24.84
CA SER A 241 27.01 37.45 23.41
C SER A 241 28.46 37.66 22.96
N LYS A 242 29.32 38.22 23.81
CA LYS A 242 30.74 38.49 23.49
C LYS A 242 31.61 37.22 23.56
N GLN A 243 31.36 36.33 24.53
CA GLN A 243 32.11 35.08 24.65
C GLN A 243 31.73 34.07 23.55
N TRP A 244 30.45 33.98 23.19
CA TRP A 244 30.02 33.11 22.10
C TRP A 244 30.42 33.63 20.72
N LEU A 245 30.43 34.94 20.45
CA LEU A 245 31.00 35.47 19.21
C LEU A 245 32.48 35.07 19.05
N PHE A 246 33.25 35.07 20.15
CA PHE A 246 34.65 34.67 20.13
C PHE A 246 34.81 33.16 19.92
N VAL A 247 34.01 32.33 20.59
CA VAL A 247 34.02 30.87 20.40
C VAL A 247 33.54 30.48 19.01
N PHE A 248 32.49 31.14 18.50
CA PHE A 248 31.95 30.90 17.16
C PHE A 248 32.93 31.37 16.08
N GLN A 249 33.63 32.49 16.26
CA GLN A 249 34.74 32.87 15.37
C GLN A 249 35.87 31.83 15.37
N ILE A 250 36.26 31.30 16.54
CA ILE A 250 37.32 30.27 16.62
C ILE A 250 36.87 28.97 15.93
N PHE A 251 35.64 28.52 16.15
CA PHE A 251 35.11 27.33 15.50
C PHE A 251 34.92 27.52 14.00
N PHE A 252 34.45 28.69 13.57
CA PHE A 252 34.29 29.02 12.15
C PHE A 252 35.64 29.14 11.43
N LEU A 253 36.65 29.76 12.04
CA LEU A 253 38.02 29.79 11.49
C LEU A 253 38.64 28.39 11.42
N LYS A 254 38.44 27.54 12.45
CA LYS A 254 38.89 26.14 12.39
C LYS A 254 38.19 25.36 11.28
N TYR A 255 36.88 25.55 11.12
CA TYR A 255 36.10 24.86 10.10
C TYR A 255 36.48 25.32 8.68
N MET A 256 36.67 26.63 8.47
CA MET A 256 37.15 27.19 7.21
C MET A 256 38.59 26.79 6.91
N ALA A 257 39.49 26.71 7.90
CA ALA A 257 40.85 26.23 7.70
C ALA A 257 40.89 24.75 7.26
N VAL A 258 40.01 23.90 7.81
CA VAL A 258 39.88 22.49 7.39
C VAL A 258 39.35 22.37 5.96
N ILE A 259 38.51 23.31 5.51
CA ILE A 259 37.96 23.33 4.15
C ILE A 259 38.97 23.89 3.13
N PHE A 260 39.73 24.92 3.48
CA PHE A 260 40.63 25.61 2.54
C PHE A 260 42.08 25.11 2.51
N PHE A 261 42.58 24.45 3.57
CA PHE A 261 43.95 23.92 3.63
C PHE A 261 44.05 22.39 3.44
N ARG A 262 42.93 21.71 3.15
CA ARG A 262 42.95 20.36 2.57
C ARG A 262 42.95 20.47 1.04
N HIS A 263 44.07 20.89 0.48
CA HIS A 263 44.48 20.49 -0.86
C HIS A 263 45.99 20.34 -0.94
#